data_AF-A0A920HC45-F1
#
_entry.id   AF-A0A920HC45-F1
#
_cell.length_a   1.000
_cell.length_b   1.000
_cell.length_c   1.000
_cell.angle_alpha   90.00
_cell.angle_beta   90.00
_cell.angle_gamma   90.00
#
_symmetry.space_group_name_H-M   'P 1'
#
loop_
_entity.id
_entity.type
_entity.pdbx_description
1 polymer ?
#
loop_
_entity_poly.entity_id
_entity_poly.type
_entity_poly.pdbx_seq_one_letter_code
_entity_poly.pdbx_strand_id
1 'polypeptide(L)' 'MFMILNVNFRIFWFKNSIAVSSGTSAIHIALILAGIKQGDEVISTSMTAEPTNTAILQSGAVPIFA' A
#
# COMPACT_ATOMS: atom_id res chain seq x y z
N MET A 1 11.51 -3.65 -11.16
CA MET A 1 10.90 -4.14 -12.41
C MET A 1 9.39 -4.24 -12.19
N PHE A 2 8.63 -3.22 -12.55
CA PHE A 2 7.16 -3.25 -12.44
C PHE A 2 6.61 -3.97 -13.67
N MET A 3 5.95 -5.11 -13.46
CA MET A 3 5.28 -5.82 -14.55
C MET A 3 3.79 -5.55 -14.43
N ILE A 4 3.29 -4.61 -15.24
CA ILE A 4 1.85 -4.42 -15.44
C ILE A 4 1.39 -5.62 -16.27
N LEU A 5 1.03 -6.70 -15.59
CA LEU A 5 0.46 -7.87 -16.21
C LEU A 5 -0.99 -7.55 -16.60
N ASN A 6 -1.32 -7.67 -17.89
CA ASN A 6 -2.71 -7.74 -18.38
C ASN A 6 -3.33 -9.10 -18.01
N VAL A 7 -3.33 -9.44 -16.72
CA VAL A 7 -4.02 -10.62 -16.20
C VAL A 7 -5.46 -10.20 -15.92
N ASN A 8 -6.41 -10.93 -16.50
CA ASN A 8 -7.83 -10.73 -16.24
C ASN A 8 -8.16 -11.17 -14.80
N PHE A 9 -8.07 -10.26 -13.82
CA PHE A 9 -8.45 -10.51 -12.43
C PHE A 9 -9.99 -10.56 -12.29
N ARG A 10 -10.62 -11.58 -12.89
CA ARG A 10 -12.07 -11.84 -12.93
C ARG A 10 -12.72 -12.19 -11.59
N ILE A 11 -11.97 -12.12 -10.48
CA ILE A 11 -12.44 -12.43 -9.13
C ILE A 11 -12.93 -11.17 -8.41
N PHE A 12 -12.40 -10.00 -8.76
CA PHE A 12 -12.72 -8.73 -8.10
C PHE A 12 -13.30 -7.72 -9.09
N TRP A 13 -14.23 -6.88 -8.62
CA TRP A 13 -14.96 -5.91 -9.44
C TRP A 13 -14.19 -4.59 -9.64
N PHE A 14 -12.86 -4.65 -9.74
CA PHE A 14 -12.02 -3.47 -9.96
C PHE A 14 -11.58 -3.37 -11.41
N LYS A 15 -11.62 -2.15 -11.98
CA LYS A 15 -11.18 -1.90 -13.37
C LYS A 15 -9.68 -2.06 -13.56
N ASN A 16 -8.90 -1.75 -12.52
CA ASN A 16 -7.45 -1.75 -12.55
C ASN A 16 -6.90 -2.64 -11.43
N SER A 17 -5.82 -3.35 -11.74
CA SER A 17 -5.16 -4.30 -10.84
C SER A 17 -3.68 -4.39 -11.20
N ILE A 18 -2.81 -4.40 -10.19
CA ILE A 18 -1.37 -4.42 -10.38
C ILE A 18 -0.79 -5.57 -9.56
N ALA A 19 -0.01 -6.43 -10.22
CA ALA A 19 0.73 -7.48 -9.53
C ALA A 19 2.03 -6.90 -8.96
N VAL A 20 2.32 -7.22 -7.70
CA VAL A 20 3.53 -6.79 -6.98
C VAL A 20 4.18 -7.98 -6.28
N SER A 21 5.43 -7.81 -5.84
CA SER A 21 6.24 -8.89 -5.25
C SER A 21 5.79 -9.33 -3.85
N SER A 22 5.09 -8.48 -3.10
CA SER A 22 4.59 -8.79 -1.75
C SER A 22 3.44 -7.88 -1.33
N GLY A 23 2.70 -8.27 -0.28
CA GLY A 23 1.65 -7.43 0.32
C GLY A 23 2.19 -6.09 0.86
N THR A 24 3.38 -6.09 1.47
CA THR A 24 4.04 -4.85 1.92
C THR A 24 4.30 -3.89 0.75
N SER A 25 4.78 -4.42 -0.38
CA SER A 25 4.99 -3.63 -1.59
C SER A 25 3.68 -3.08 -2.17
N ALA A 26 2.58 -3.82 -2.01
CA ALA A 26 1.24 -3.39 -2.43
C ALA A 26 0.78 -2.18 -1.63
N ILE A 27 0.96 -2.19 -0.30
CA ILE A 27 0.60 -1.05 0.57
C ILE A 27 1.51 0.14 0.27
N HIS A 28 2.82 -0.09 0.14
CA HIS A 28 3.78 0.97 -0.15
C HIS A 28 3.49 1.68 -1.47
N ILE A 29 3.22 0.94 -2.57
CA ILE A 29 2.85 1.57 -3.84
C ILE A 29 1.48 2.24 -3.78
N ALA A 30 0.53 1.69 -3.02
CA ALA A 30 -0.78 2.31 -2.83
C ALA A 30 -0.66 3.69 -2.14
N LEU A 31 0.20 3.81 -1.11
CA LEU A 31 0.46 5.08 -0.43
C LEU A 31 1.11 6.11 -1.37
N ILE A 32 2.11 5.70 -2.16
CA ILE A 32 2.75 6.57 -3.16
C ILE A 32 1.71 7.04 -4.20
N LEU A 33 0.86 6.14 -4.71
CA LEU A 33 -0.17 6.47 -5.70
C LEU A 33 -1.29 7.35 -5.11
N ALA A 34 -1.55 7.25 -3.80
CA ALA A 34 -2.44 8.14 -3.08
C ALA A 34 -1.86 9.55 -2.86
N GLY A 35 -0.58 9.76 -3.22
CA GLY A 35 0.09 11.05 -3.13
C GLY A 35 0.66 11.37 -1.74
N ILE A 36 0.84 10.34 -0.90
CA ILE A 36 1.45 10.48 0.43
C ILE A 36 2.87 11.05 0.30
N LYS A 37 3.18 12.01 1.16
CA LYS A 37 4.47 12.68 1.27
C LYS A 37 5.09 12.47 2.64
N GLN A 38 6.36 12.83 2.72
CA GLN A 38 7.09 12.79 3.99
C GLN A 38 6.40 13.68 5.03
N GLY A 39 6.16 13.13 6.22
CA GLY A 39 5.51 13.82 7.33
C GLY A 39 3.98 13.78 7.29
N ASP A 40 3.36 13.24 6.23
CA ASP A 40 1.90 13.05 6.22
C ASP A 40 1.48 12.03 7.28
N GLU A 41 0.29 12.24 7.85
CA GLU A 41 -0.28 11.34 8.85
C GLU A 41 -1.18 10.29 8.18
N VAL A 42 -1.00 9.02 8.56
CA VAL A 42 -1.83 7.92 8.08
C VAL A 42 -2.46 7.21 9.27
N ILE A 43 -3.78 7.22 9.32
CA ILE A 43 -4.52 6.51 10.37
C ILE A 43 -4.35 5.00 10.17
N SER A 44 -3.97 4.31 11.24
CA SER A 44 -3.82 2.86 11.28
C SER A 44 -4.23 2.34 12.65
N THR A 45 -4.14 1.02 12.85
CA THR A 45 -4.30 0.41 14.17
C THR A 45 -2.98 -0.20 14.65
N SER A 46 -2.76 -0.19 15.97
CA SER A 46 -1.58 -0.83 16.56
C SER A 46 -1.68 -2.35 16.52
N MET A 47 -2.90 -2.91 16.55
CA MET A 47 -3.14 -4.35 16.48
C MET A 47 -3.43 -4.79 15.04
N THR A 48 -2.40 -4.77 14.20
CA THR A 48 -2.42 -5.26 12.81
C THR A 48 -1.14 -6.05 12.50
N ALA A 49 -1.08 -6.64 11.31
CA ALA A 49 0.17 -7.21 10.82
C ALA A 49 1.21 -6.08 10.64
N GLU A 50 2.43 -6.31 11.16
CA GLU A 50 3.56 -5.39 11.12
C GLU A 50 3.78 -4.70 9.75
N PRO A 51 3.63 -5.39 8.59
CA PRO A 51 3.83 -4.78 7.28
C PRO A 51 2.97 -3.54 7.00
N THR A 52 1.81 -3.42 7.63
CA THR A 52 0.91 -2.28 7.45
C THR A 52 1.58 -0.98 7.94
N ASN A 53 2.08 -1.00 9.17
CA ASN A 53 2.69 0.18 9.80
C ASN A 53 4.09 0.44 9.23
N THR A 54 4.82 -0.61 8.89
CA THR A 54 6.14 -0.48 8.26
C THR A 54 6.05 0.12 6.86
N ALA A 55 5.04 -0.21 6.05
CA ALA A 55 4.85 0.43 4.74
C ALA A 55 4.53 1.93 4.85
N ILE A 56 3.79 2.35 5.88
CA ILE A 56 3.53 3.77 6.18
C ILE A 56 4.86 4.49 6.47
N LEU A 57 5.65 3.94 7.40
CA LEU A 57 6.96 4.50 7.76
C LEU A 57 7.94 4.52 6.58
N GLN A 58 7.95 3.47 5.75
CA GLN A 58 8.75 3.38 4.53
C GLN A 58 8.40 4.47 3.51
N SER A 59 7.14 4.91 3.48
CA SER A 59 6.67 6.02 2.64
C SER A 59 7.07 7.40 3.19
N GLY A 60 7.73 7.46 4.36
CA GLY A 60 8.09 8.69 5.06
C GLY A 60 6.94 9.33 5.85
N ALA A 61 5.80 8.65 5.93
CA ALA A 61 4.61 9.09 6.66
C ALA A 61 4.64 8.64 8.13
N VAL A 62 3.77 9.23 8.95
CA VAL A 62 3.65 8.94 10.38
C VAL A 62 2.34 8.17 10.64
N PRO A 63 2.40 6.95 11.18
CA PRO A 63 1.20 6.23 11.55
C PRO A 63 0.56 6.85 12.80
N ILE A 64 -0.73 7.17 12.73
CA ILE A 64 -1.54 7.61 13.85
C ILE A 64 -2.47 6.46 14.24
N PHE A 65 -2.28 5.92 15.45
CA PHE A 65 -3.09 4.80 15.91
C PHE A 65 -4.45 5.29 16.43
N ALA A 66 -5.53 4.75 15.85
CA ALA A 66 -6.91 5.03 16.22
C ALA A 66 -7.77 3.75 16.27
#